data_AF-A0A8J2JA58-F1
#
_entry.id   AF-A0A8J2JA58-F1
#
_cell.length_a   1.000
_cell.length_b   1.000
_cell.length_c   1.000
_cell.angle_alpha   90.00
_cell.angle_beta   90.00
_cell.angle_gamma   90.00
#
_symmetry.space_group_name_H-M   'P 1'
#
loop_
_entity.id
_entity.type
_entity.pdbx_description
1 polymer ?
#
loop_
_entity_poly.entity_id
_entity_poly.type
_entity_poly.pdbx_seq_one_letter_code
_entity_poly.pdbx_strand_id
1 'polypeptide(L)'
;MSIFLRISHGQFVPQDPSIDELYDLTVLSIFYDGTGILEPWIQRWVPSVEDKARATEEAMVKGLWIGWEFGRKDTFARIARRLLMESRGSEYPDIQTPPEIIEQILAIHISTIQALLDVIGQLISHLLVVDERPRWCRHAEWMGPHRCESMILGSITFCLARAGLWPLPKAEDVRDSIVGLHRKLKGLVIHDI
;
A
#
# COMPACT_ATOMS: atom_id res chain seq x y z
N MET A 1 -12.40 -27.58 0.76
CA MET A 1 -13.59 -28.43 1.12
C MET A 1 -13.29 -29.53 2.15
N SER A 2 -12.26 -30.37 1.97
CA SER A 2 -12.02 -31.53 2.85
C SER A 2 -11.73 -31.16 4.32
N ILE A 3 -11.06 -30.03 4.57
CA ILE A 3 -10.69 -29.59 5.93
C ILE A 3 -11.94 -29.19 6.73
N PHE A 4 -12.82 -28.36 6.17
CA PHE A 4 -14.05 -27.93 6.83
C PHE A 4 -14.90 -29.12 7.29
N LEU A 5 -15.17 -30.08 6.40
CA LEU A 5 -15.96 -31.27 6.73
C LEU A 5 -15.30 -32.11 7.83
N ARG A 6 -13.97 -32.30 7.78
CA ARG A 6 -13.25 -33.07 8.81
C ARG A 6 -13.29 -32.40 10.18
N ILE A 7 -13.27 -31.07 10.23
CA ILE A 7 -13.44 -30.29 11.46
C ILE A 7 -14.88 -30.42 11.97
N SER A 8 -15.88 -30.23 11.11
CA SER A 8 -17.31 -30.34 11.47
C SER A 8 -17.68 -31.73 11.97
N HIS A 9 -17.00 -32.78 11.49
CA HIS A 9 -17.17 -34.16 11.97
C HIS A 9 -16.23 -34.55 13.13
N GLY A 10 -15.43 -33.62 13.67
CA GLY A 10 -14.54 -33.86 14.81
C GLY A 10 -13.39 -34.82 14.54
N GLN A 11 -13.04 -35.06 13.28
CA GLN A 11 -12.08 -36.11 12.88
C GLN A 11 -10.64 -35.61 12.86
N PHE A 12 -10.40 -34.37 12.43
CA PHE A 12 -9.05 -33.85 12.23
C PHE A 12 -9.03 -32.33 12.13
N VAL A 13 -8.01 -31.73 12.72
CA VAL A 13 -7.73 -30.30 12.64
C VAL A 13 -6.26 -30.11 12.27
N PRO A 14 -5.94 -29.40 11.17
CA PRO A 14 -4.56 -29.12 10.81
C PRO A 14 -3.88 -28.25 11.86
N GLN A 15 -2.65 -28.60 12.24
CA GLN A 15 -1.87 -27.86 13.24
C GLN A 15 -1.35 -26.53 12.69
N ASP A 16 -0.87 -26.55 11.44
CA ASP A 16 -0.30 -25.40 10.76
C ASP A 16 -0.82 -25.32 9.31
N PRO A 17 -2.09 -24.93 9.11
CA PRO A 17 -2.70 -24.86 7.78
C PRO A 17 -2.07 -23.75 6.93
N SER A 18 -1.95 -23.95 5.62
CA SER A 18 -1.47 -22.91 4.69
C SER A 18 -2.43 -21.71 4.65
N ILE A 19 -1.99 -20.59 4.04
CA ILE A 19 -2.87 -19.42 3.88
C ILE A 19 -4.09 -19.75 3.01
N ASP A 20 -3.89 -20.58 1.98
CA ASP A 20 -4.96 -21.01 1.07
C ASP A 20 -5.94 -21.95 1.78
N GLU A 21 -5.43 -22.88 2.59
CA GLU A 21 -6.26 -23.79 3.38
C GLU A 21 -7.11 -23.03 4.41
N LEU A 22 -6.52 -22.03 5.08
CA LEU A 22 -7.25 -21.16 6.01
C LEU A 22 -8.28 -20.31 5.28
N TYR A 23 -7.92 -19.74 4.13
CA TYR A 23 -8.82 -18.94 3.31
C TYR A 23 -10.04 -19.77 2.87
N ASP A 24 -9.81 -20.93 2.25
CA ASP A 24 -10.88 -21.85 1.84
C ASP A 24 -11.75 -22.27 3.03
N LEU A 25 -11.12 -22.53 4.18
CA LEU A 25 -11.84 -22.88 5.40
C LEU A 25 -12.74 -21.74 5.87
N THR A 26 -12.24 -20.51 5.86
CA THR A 26 -13.02 -19.32 6.28
C THR A 26 -14.15 -18.99 5.31
N VAL A 27 -13.92 -19.07 4.00
CA VAL A 27 -14.95 -18.92 2.96
C VAL A 27 -16.07 -19.94 3.14
N LEU A 28 -15.72 -21.21 3.39
CA LEU A 28 -16.73 -22.24 3.66
C LEU A 28 -17.43 -22.00 5.01
N SER A 29 -16.70 -21.52 6.02
CA SER A 29 -17.28 -21.27 7.34
C SER A 29 -18.35 -20.18 7.31
N ILE A 30 -18.13 -19.08 6.58
CA ILE A 30 -19.17 -18.06 6.43
C ILE A 30 -20.35 -18.57 5.61
N PHE A 31 -20.09 -19.36 4.55
CA PHE A 31 -21.14 -19.90 3.70
C PHE A 31 -22.10 -20.83 4.46
N TYR A 32 -21.57 -21.61 5.41
CA TYR A 32 -22.35 -22.54 6.23
C TYR A 32 -22.71 -22.00 7.62
N ASP A 33 -22.49 -20.70 7.90
CA ASP A 33 -22.68 -20.09 9.23
C ASP A 33 -21.98 -20.88 10.36
N GLY A 34 -20.80 -21.42 10.04
CA GLY A 34 -20.02 -22.34 10.86
C GLY A 34 -18.81 -21.70 11.54
N THR A 35 -18.68 -20.37 11.54
CA THR A 35 -17.49 -19.68 12.09
C THR A 35 -17.25 -20.02 13.56
N GLY A 36 -18.32 -20.20 14.34
CA GLY A 36 -18.24 -20.62 15.74
C GLY A 36 -17.57 -21.97 15.96
N ILE A 37 -17.65 -22.88 14.97
CA ILE A 37 -16.97 -24.19 15.04
C ILE A 37 -15.46 -24.00 15.08
N LEU A 38 -14.92 -22.97 14.41
CA LEU A 38 -13.49 -22.75 14.29
C LEU A 38 -12.86 -22.12 15.54
N GLU A 39 -13.68 -21.52 16.42
CA GLU A 39 -13.24 -20.74 17.58
C GLU A 39 -12.13 -21.39 18.43
N PRO A 40 -12.18 -22.70 18.75
CA PRO A 40 -11.15 -23.35 19.57
C PRO A 40 -9.74 -23.31 18.95
N TRP A 41 -9.62 -23.14 17.63
CA TRP A 41 -8.35 -23.23 16.91
C TRP A 41 -7.87 -21.89 16.35
N ILE A 42 -8.73 -20.86 16.31
CA ILE A 42 -8.37 -19.52 15.82
C ILE A 42 -7.12 -19.00 16.54
N GLN A 43 -7.04 -19.14 17.87
CA GLN A 43 -5.89 -18.64 18.65
C GLN A 43 -4.55 -19.28 18.24
N ARG A 44 -4.58 -20.51 17.73
CA ARG A 44 -3.39 -21.21 17.24
C ARG A 44 -3.00 -20.76 15.84
N TRP A 45 -3.97 -20.52 14.96
CA TRP A 45 -3.70 -20.20 13.56
C TRP A 45 -3.34 -18.73 13.34
N VAL A 46 -3.99 -17.80 14.05
CA VAL A 46 -3.84 -16.35 13.88
C VAL A 46 -2.39 -15.86 13.90
N PRO A 47 -1.52 -16.29 14.83
CA PRO A 47 -0.12 -15.86 14.83
C PRO A 47 0.61 -16.15 13.51
N SER A 48 0.28 -17.27 12.85
CA SER A 48 0.90 -17.67 11.58
C SER A 48 0.31 -16.96 10.36
N VAL A 49 -0.91 -16.42 10.46
CA VAL A 49 -1.61 -15.76 9.34
C VAL A 49 -0.80 -14.58 8.84
N GLU A 50 -0.27 -13.78 9.76
CA GLU A 50 0.47 -12.57 9.39
C GLU A 50 1.75 -12.90 8.63
N ASP A 51 2.50 -13.90 9.09
CA ASP A 51 3.75 -14.32 8.46
C ASP A 51 3.51 -14.93 7.08
N LYS A 52 2.44 -15.73 6.93
CA LYS A 52 2.05 -16.31 5.65
C LYS A 52 1.50 -15.27 4.67
N ALA A 53 0.74 -14.30 5.16
CA ALA A 53 0.22 -13.19 4.36
C ALA A 53 1.34 -12.32 3.77
N ARG A 54 2.57 -12.37 4.31
CA ARG A 54 3.71 -11.60 3.82
C ARG A 54 4.24 -12.05 2.45
N ALA A 55 3.89 -13.27 2.01
CA ALA A 55 4.54 -13.92 0.88
C ALA A 55 4.24 -13.23 -0.45
N THR A 56 2.97 -12.88 -0.68
CA THR A 56 2.49 -12.29 -1.94
C THR A 56 1.36 -11.30 -1.67
N GLU A 57 1.05 -10.43 -2.63
CA GLU A 57 -0.11 -9.54 -2.56
C GLU A 57 -1.41 -10.34 -2.42
N GLU A 58 -1.53 -11.43 -3.18
CA GLU A 58 -2.64 -12.38 -3.08
C GLU A 58 -2.79 -12.97 -1.66
N ALA A 59 -1.68 -13.37 -1.04
CA ALA A 59 -1.67 -13.87 0.32
C ALA A 59 -2.05 -12.78 1.35
N MET A 60 -1.72 -11.51 1.09
CA MET A 60 -2.19 -10.39 1.90
C MET A 60 -3.71 -10.24 1.83
N VAL A 61 -4.30 -10.33 0.64
CA VAL A 61 -5.75 -10.25 0.46
C VAL A 61 -6.47 -11.41 1.15
N LYS A 62 -5.95 -12.64 0.98
CA LYS A 62 -6.46 -13.83 1.69
C LYS A 62 -6.32 -13.69 3.21
N GLY A 63 -5.19 -13.18 3.69
CA GLY A 63 -4.95 -12.91 5.11
C GLY A 63 -5.90 -11.84 5.68
N LEU A 64 -6.23 -10.83 4.89
CA LEU A 64 -7.19 -9.79 5.25
C LEU A 64 -8.59 -10.38 5.46
N TRP A 65 -9.03 -11.24 4.53
CA TRP A 65 -10.28 -12.00 4.65
C TRP A 65 -10.31 -12.86 5.91
N ILE A 66 -9.27 -13.66 6.14
CA ILE A 66 -9.15 -14.52 7.33
C ILE A 66 -9.22 -13.71 8.62
N GLY A 67 -8.52 -12.57 8.68
CA GLY A 67 -8.52 -11.69 9.85
C GLY A 67 -9.90 -11.06 10.12
N TRP A 68 -10.65 -10.76 9.05
CA TRP A 68 -12.03 -10.26 9.13
C TRP A 68 -12.97 -11.34 9.67
N GLU A 69 -12.98 -12.53 9.08
CA GLU A 69 -13.82 -13.65 9.48
C GLU A 69 -13.58 -14.11 10.92
N PHE A 70 -12.32 -14.17 11.34
CA PHE A 70 -11.97 -14.53 12.72
C PHE A 70 -12.24 -13.40 13.73
N GLY A 71 -12.67 -12.22 13.29
CA GLY A 71 -12.91 -11.07 14.15
C GLY A 71 -11.64 -10.54 14.85
N ARG A 72 -10.45 -10.76 14.26
CA ARG A 72 -9.16 -10.37 14.84
C ARG A 72 -8.72 -9.02 14.29
N LYS A 73 -9.23 -7.96 14.93
CA LYS A 73 -8.99 -6.55 14.55
C LYS A 73 -7.51 -6.21 14.36
N ASP A 74 -6.64 -6.70 15.24
CA ASP A 74 -5.21 -6.37 15.21
C ASP A 74 -4.51 -6.96 13.98
N THR A 75 -4.77 -8.24 13.69
CA THR A 75 -4.24 -8.92 12.51
C THR A 75 -4.79 -8.32 11.24
N PHE A 76 -6.11 -8.06 11.20
CA PHE A 76 -6.75 -7.35 10.10
C PHE A 76 -6.09 -5.99 9.84
N ALA A 77 -5.94 -5.14 10.86
CA ALA A 77 -5.40 -3.80 10.71
C ALA A 77 -3.92 -3.81 10.25
N ARG A 78 -3.12 -4.76 10.74
CA ARG A 78 -1.73 -4.92 10.30
C ARG A 78 -1.64 -5.31 8.83
N ILE A 79 -2.45 -6.29 8.39
CA ILE A 79 -2.47 -6.74 7.00
C ILE A 79 -3.03 -5.63 6.10
N ALA A 80 -4.11 -4.95 6.49
CA ALA A 80 -4.70 -3.84 5.74
C ALA A 80 -3.70 -2.70 5.52
N ARG A 81 -2.98 -2.29 6.58
CA ARG A 81 -1.94 -1.25 6.48
C ARG A 81 -0.83 -1.68 5.55
N ARG A 82 -0.44 -2.94 5.60
CA ARG A 82 0.62 -3.45 4.74
C ARG A 82 0.18 -3.51 3.29
N LEU A 83 -1.02 -4.02 3.02
CA LEU A 83 -1.62 -4.02 1.70
C LEU A 83 -1.65 -2.60 1.16
N LEU A 84 -2.16 -1.62 1.91
CA LEU A 84 -2.12 -0.20 1.53
C LEU A 84 -0.71 0.28 1.15
N MET A 85 0.32 -0.05 1.92
CA MET A 85 1.67 0.49 1.71
C MET A 85 2.45 -0.21 0.58
N GLU A 86 2.18 -1.50 0.35
CA GLU A 86 2.95 -2.37 -0.52
C GLU A 86 2.21 -2.78 -1.81
N SER A 87 0.89 -2.62 -1.85
CA SER A 87 0.09 -2.97 -3.04
C SER A 87 0.48 -2.13 -4.24
N ARG A 88 0.30 -2.69 -5.43
CA ARG A 88 0.46 -1.97 -6.71
C ARG A 88 -0.89 -1.68 -7.37
N GLY A 89 -1.98 -1.83 -6.63
CA GLY A 89 -3.34 -1.66 -7.15
C GLY A 89 -3.78 -2.80 -8.06
N SER A 90 -3.35 -4.04 -7.80
CA SER A 90 -3.84 -5.20 -8.55
C SER A 90 -5.30 -5.51 -8.19
N GLU A 91 -6.07 -5.96 -9.18
CA GLU A 91 -7.42 -6.48 -8.98
C GLU A 91 -7.37 -7.97 -8.58
N TYR A 92 -8.30 -8.39 -7.71
CA TYR A 92 -8.41 -9.76 -7.22
C TYR A 92 -9.81 -10.34 -7.50
N PRO A 93 -10.16 -10.59 -8.77
CA PRO A 93 -11.52 -10.98 -9.15
C PRO A 93 -11.94 -12.34 -8.57
N ASP A 94 -10.99 -13.25 -8.38
CA ASP A 94 -11.25 -14.63 -7.91
C ASP A 94 -11.15 -14.79 -6.39
N ILE A 95 -10.94 -13.71 -5.63
CA ILE A 95 -10.74 -13.74 -4.18
C ILE A 95 -11.89 -13.02 -3.51
N GLN A 96 -12.55 -13.72 -2.60
CA GLN A 96 -13.55 -13.16 -1.73
C GLN A 96 -12.88 -12.20 -0.77
N THR A 97 -13.39 -10.97 -0.75
CA THR A 97 -12.84 -9.88 0.03
C THR A 97 -13.89 -9.33 0.97
N PRO A 98 -13.49 -8.77 2.13
CA PRO A 98 -14.44 -8.11 3.00
C PRO A 98 -15.10 -6.95 2.24
N PRO A 99 -16.44 -6.81 2.32
CA PRO A 99 -17.19 -5.82 1.55
C PRO A 99 -16.69 -4.40 1.86
N GLU A 100 -16.56 -3.57 0.82
CA GLU A 100 -16.12 -2.16 0.87
C GLU A 100 -14.68 -1.92 1.36
N ILE A 101 -14.02 -2.89 2.01
CA ILE A 101 -12.69 -2.70 2.61
C ILE A 101 -11.60 -2.53 1.54
N ILE A 102 -11.60 -3.36 0.49
CA ILE A 102 -10.59 -3.28 -0.56
C ILE A 102 -10.74 -1.97 -1.34
N GLU A 103 -11.97 -1.58 -1.64
CA GLU A 103 -12.28 -0.30 -2.31
C GLU A 103 -11.78 0.89 -1.49
N GLN A 104 -12.00 0.87 -0.17
CA GLN A 104 -11.47 1.89 0.73
C GLN A 104 -9.93 1.91 0.75
N ILE A 105 -9.29 0.73 0.80
CA ILE A 105 -7.82 0.64 0.77
C ILE A 105 -7.27 1.22 -0.54
N LEU A 106 -7.87 0.89 -1.69
CA LEU A 106 -7.47 1.40 -2.99
C LEU A 106 -7.72 2.92 -3.12
N ALA A 107 -8.83 3.43 -2.59
CA ALA A 107 -9.10 4.87 -2.56
C ALA A 107 -8.06 5.63 -1.71
N ILE A 108 -7.71 5.11 -0.53
CA ILE A 108 -6.66 5.68 0.33
C ILE A 108 -5.29 5.56 -0.36
N HIS A 109 -5.03 4.48 -1.09
CA HIS A 109 -3.79 4.29 -1.84
C HIS A 109 -3.59 5.42 -2.87
N ILE A 110 -4.59 5.67 -3.70
CA ILE A 110 -4.58 6.74 -4.71
C ILE A 110 -4.42 8.11 -4.05
N SER A 111 -5.20 8.38 -3.00
CA SER A 111 -5.13 9.65 -2.26
C SER A 111 -3.73 9.89 -1.65
N THR A 112 -3.09 8.83 -1.13
CA THR A 112 -1.75 8.94 -0.55
C THR A 112 -0.68 9.17 -1.62
N ILE A 113 -0.78 8.50 -2.77
CA ILE A 113 0.10 8.76 -3.91
C ILE A 113 -0.06 10.20 -4.39
N GLN A 114 -1.30 10.70 -4.51
CA GLN A 114 -1.56 12.07 -4.89
C GLN A 114 -0.91 13.05 -3.91
N ALA A 115 -1.07 12.84 -2.61
CA ALA A 115 -0.47 13.69 -1.59
C ALA A 115 1.07 13.72 -1.68
N LEU A 116 1.72 12.59 -2.00
CA LEU A 116 3.17 12.54 -2.22
C LEU A 116 3.60 13.33 -3.47
N LEU A 117 2.86 13.20 -4.56
CA LEU A 117 3.15 13.92 -5.81
C LEU A 117 2.87 15.42 -5.68
N ASP A 118 1.83 15.81 -4.95
CA ASP A 118 1.44 17.20 -4.73
C ASP A 118 2.56 18.02 -4.09
N VAL A 119 3.33 17.44 -3.16
CA VAL A 119 4.48 18.12 -2.55
C VAL A 119 5.49 18.56 -3.61
N ILE A 120 5.79 17.68 -4.57
CA ILE A 120 6.72 17.95 -5.66
C ILE A 120 6.09 18.89 -6.69
N GLY A 121 4.81 18.69 -7.03
CA GLY A 121 4.06 19.55 -7.93
C GLY A 121 4.01 20.99 -7.44
N GLN A 122 3.70 21.20 -6.15
CA GLN A 122 3.71 22.52 -5.52
C GLN A 122 5.10 23.15 -5.55
N LEU A 123 6.15 22.39 -5.27
CA LEU A 123 7.52 22.90 -5.36
C LEU A 123 7.86 23.38 -6.79
N ILE A 124 7.53 22.57 -7.80
CA ILE A 124 7.73 22.94 -9.21
C ILE A 124 6.92 24.19 -9.56
N SER A 125 5.64 24.26 -9.17
CA SER A 125 4.80 25.42 -9.41
C SER A 125 5.37 26.69 -8.78
N HIS A 126 5.89 26.63 -7.56
CA HIS A 126 6.55 27.77 -6.93
C HIS A 126 7.81 28.21 -7.66
N LEU A 127 8.60 27.28 -8.20
CA LEU A 127 9.82 27.59 -8.96
C LEU A 127 9.54 28.13 -10.38
N LEU A 128 8.37 27.83 -10.93
CA LEU A 128 7.95 28.33 -12.25
C LEU A 128 7.39 29.76 -12.19
N VAL A 129 6.82 30.18 -11.06
CA VAL A 129 6.26 31.53 -10.92
C VAL A 129 7.38 32.53 -10.68
N VAL A 130 7.52 33.48 -11.61
CA VAL A 130 8.40 34.64 -11.47
C VAL A 130 7.71 35.66 -10.55
N ASP A 131 7.69 35.38 -9.25
CA ASP A 131 7.11 36.28 -8.24
C ASP A 131 8.17 37.25 -7.69
N GLU A 132 7.78 38.48 -7.35
CA GLU A 132 8.65 39.51 -6.74
C GLU A 132 8.91 39.27 -5.23
N ARG A 133 8.56 38.08 -4.71
CA ARG A 133 8.57 37.71 -3.29
C ARG A 133 9.99 37.40 -2.75
N PRO A 134 10.18 37.32 -1.41
CA PRO A 134 11.50 37.13 -0.80
C PRO A 134 12.19 35.87 -1.32
N ARG A 135 13.43 36.06 -1.76
CA ARG A 135 14.23 35.12 -2.56
C ARG A 135 14.64 33.92 -1.73
N TRP A 136 14.58 32.72 -2.32
CA TRP A 136 15.00 31.49 -1.63
C TRP A 136 16.53 31.34 -1.63
N CYS A 137 17.20 32.03 -2.55
CA CYS A 137 18.64 32.02 -2.63
C CYS A 137 19.29 33.06 -1.72
N ARG A 138 20.09 32.59 -0.75
CA ARG A 138 20.94 33.44 0.09
C ARG A 138 21.94 34.27 -0.74
N HIS A 139 22.31 33.77 -1.93
CA HIS A 139 23.30 34.39 -2.83
C HIS A 139 22.67 35.23 -3.96
N ALA A 140 21.38 35.56 -3.85
CA ALA A 140 20.64 36.24 -4.92
C ALA A 140 21.18 37.63 -5.29
N GLU A 141 21.91 38.30 -4.40
CA GLU A 141 22.57 39.58 -4.70
C GLU A 141 23.72 39.44 -5.69
N TRP A 142 24.45 38.31 -5.65
CA TRP A 142 25.62 38.07 -6.51
C TRP A 142 25.28 37.31 -7.79
N MET A 143 24.37 36.34 -7.72
CA MET A 143 24.09 35.44 -8.84
C MET A 143 23.07 36.00 -9.85
N GLY A 144 22.40 37.11 -9.50
CA GLY A 144 21.25 37.62 -10.23
C GLY A 144 19.96 36.88 -9.90
N PRO A 145 18.80 37.47 -10.24
CA PRO A 145 17.50 36.94 -9.86
C PRO A 145 17.20 35.61 -10.58
N HIS A 146 16.47 34.71 -9.93
CA HIS A 146 15.93 33.45 -10.46
C HIS A 146 16.94 32.37 -10.90
N ARG A 147 18.26 32.61 -10.79
CA ARG A 147 19.26 31.62 -11.21
C ARG A 147 19.27 30.37 -10.33
N CYS A 148 19.19 30.54 -9.02
CA CYS A 148 19.17 29.42 -8.09
C CYS A 148 17.87 28.62 -8.26
N GLU A 149 16.74 29.30 -8.43
CA GLU A 149 15.42 28.70 -8.69
C GLU A 149 15.44 27.91 -10.00
N SER A 150 16.04 28.45 -11.06
CA SER A 150 16.23 27.75 -12.34
C SER A 150 17.13 26.52 -12.20
N MET A 151 18.19 26.61 -11.40
CA MET A 151 19.09 25.47 -11.14
C MET A 151 18.38 24.37 -10.35
N ILE A 152 17.65 24.72 -9.30
CA ILE A 152 16.86 23.78 -8.49
C ILE A 152 15.78 23.13 -9.37
N LEU A 153 15.06 23.92 -10.18
CA LEU A 153 14.04 23.42 -11.10
C LEU A 153 14.64 22.44 -12.12
N GLY A 154 15.79 22.78 -12.71
CA GLY A 154 16.52 21.90 -13.63
C GLY A 154 16.96 20.60 -12.95
N SER A 155 17.49 20.69 -11.73
CA SER A 155 17.90 19.52 -10.95
C SER A 155 16.71 18.61 -10.62
N ILE A 156 15.61 19.16 -10.12
CA ILE A 156 14.39 18.41 -9.80
C ILE A 156 13.85 17.72 -11.06
N THR A 157 13.69 18.46 -12.14
CA THR A 157 13.19 17.95 -13.43
C THR A 157 14.06 16.80 -13.94
N PHE A 158 15.38 16.96 -13.90
CA PHE A 158 16.32 15.92 -14.30
C PHE A 158 16.22 14.67 -13.42
N CYS A 159 16.16 14.84 -12.09
CA CYS A 159 16.05 13.71 -11.16
C CYS A 159 14.72 12.96 -11.32
N LEU A 160 13.60 13.68 -11.50
CA LEU A 160 12.29 13.09 -11.76
C LEU A 160 12.27 12.33 -13.10
N ALA A 161 12.87 12.91 -14.15
CA ALA A 161 12.99 12.25 -15.45
C ALA A 161 13.80 10.95 -15.35
N ARG A 162 14.93 10.98 -14.64
CA ARG A 162 15.74 9.78 -14.39
C ARG A 162 14.99 8.71 -13.60
N ALA A 163 14.08 9.12 -12.71
CA ALA A 163 13.22 8.22 -11.94
C ALA A 163 11.97 7.73 -12.71
N GLY A 164 11.75 8.22 -13.94
CA GLY A 164 10.57 7.90 -14.75
C GLY A 164 9.28 8.57 -14.27
N LEU A 165 9.40 9.64 -13.49
CA LEU A 165 8.29 10.41 -12.90
C LEU A 165 8.12 11.79 -13.56
N TRP A 166 8.77 12.05 -14.70
CA TRP A 166 8.63 13.29 -15.45
C TRP A 166 8.02 13.03 -16.84
N PRO A 167 7.02 13.82 -17.30
CA PRO A 167 6.26 14.80 -16.51
C PRO A 167 5.57 14.14 -15.31
N LEU A 168 5.23 14.94 -14.29
CA LEU A 168 4.65 14.40 -13.06
C LEU A 168 3.34 13.65 -13.40
N PRO A 169 3.25 12.33 -13.13
CA PRO A 169 2.08 11.54 -13.50
C PRO A 169 0.89 11.89 -12.60
N LYS A 170 -0.33 11.53 -13.03
CA LYS A 170 -1.47 11.51 -12.11
C LYS A 170 -1.34 10.31 -11.17
N ALA A 171 -1.93 10.38 -9.98
CA ALA A 171 -1.85 9.29 -9.01
C ALA A 171 -2.37 7.94 -9.56
N GLU A 172 -3.40 7.98 -10.41
CA GLU A 172 -3.99 6.80 -11.07
C GLU A 172 -3.01 6.10 -12.03
N ASP A 173 -2.06 6.84 -12.62
CA ASP A 173 -1.11 6.31 -13.59
C ASP A 173 0.14 5.70 -12.93
N VAL A 174 0.29 5.86 -11.61
CA VAL A 174 1.46 5.37 -10.87
C VAL A 174 1.33 3.89 -10.57
N ARG A 175 2.24 3.09 -11.13
CA ARG A 175 2.31 1.63 -10.92
C ARG A 175 3.16 1.19 -9.73
N ASP A 176 3.86 2.13 -9.09
CA ASP A 176 4.64 1.84 -7.90
C ASP A 176 3.73 1.77 -6.66
N SER A 177 4.12 0.96 -5.67
CA SER A 177 3.51 1.04 -4.35
C SER A 177 3.88 2.34 -3.64
N ILE A 178 3.13 2.74 -2.61
CA ILE A 178 3.44 3.94 -1.79
C ILE A 178 4.88 3.89 -1.28
N VAL A 179 5.33 2.74 -0.76
CA VAL A 179 6.70 2.57 -0.28
C VAL A 179 7.71 2.66 -1.43
N GLY A 180 7.36 2.12 -2.61
CA GLY A 180 8.16 2.23 -3.83
C GLY A 180 8.35 3.67 -4.26
N LEU A 181 7.25 4.41 -4.39
CA LEU A 181 7.24 5.82 -4.77
C LEU A 181 7.99 6.68 -3.75
N HIS A 182 7.68 6.53 -2.46
CA HIS A 182 8.37 7.27 -1.39
C HIS A 182 9.89 7.01 -1.41
N ARG A 183 10.32 5.77 -1.68
CA ARG A 183 11.75 5.45 -1.83
C ARG A 183 12.37 6.16 -3.04
N LYS A 184 11.68 6.20 -4.19
CA LYS A 184 12.13 6.94 -5.39
C LYS A 184 12.26 8.42 -5.08
N LEU A 185 11.25 9.03 -4.46
CA LEU A 185 11.24 10.44 -4.09
C LEU A 185 12.36 10.78 -3.09
N LYS A 186 12.58 9.95 -2.07
CA LYS A 186 13.67 10.13 -1.10
C LYS A 186 15.07 9.99 -1.73
N GLY A 187 15.18 9.25 -2.83
CA GLY A 187 16.41 9.07 -3.58
C GLY A 187 16.75 10.23 -4.52
N LEU A 188 15.90 11.25 -4.64
CA LEU A 188 16.16 12.42 -5.45
C LEU A 188 17.21 13.30 -4.73
N VAL A 189 18.35 13.50 -5.39
CA VAL A 189 19.37 14.43 -4.93
C VAL A 189 19.15 15.74 -5.66
N ILE A 190 18.54 16.70 -4.98
CA ILE A 190 18.32 18.04 -5.52
C ILE A 190 19.57 18.84 -5.21
N HIS A 191 20.24 19.31 -6.25
CA HIS A 191 21.41 20.16 -6.11
C HIS A 191 20.96 21.60 -5.86
N ASP A 192 21.35 22.13 -4.70
CA ASP A 192 21.32 23.56 -4.35
C ASP A 192 22.76 24.12 -4.26
N ILE A 193 22.89 25.43 -4.04
CA ILE A 193 24.16 26.19 -4.12
C ILE A 193 24.57 26.70 -2.74
#